data_AF-A7T9V0-F1
#
_entry.id   AF-A7T9V0-F1
#
_cell.length_a   1.000
_cell.length_b   1.000
_cell.length_c   1.000
_cell.angle_alpha   90.00
_cell.angle_beta   90.00
_cell.angle_gamma   90.00
#
_symmetry.space_group_name_H-M   'P 1'
#
loop_
_entity.id
_entity.type
_entity.pdbx_description
1 polymer ?
#
loop_
_entity_poly.entity_id
_entity_poly.type
_entity_poly.pdbx_seq_one_letter_code
_entity_poly.pdbx_strand_id
1 'polypeptide(L)'
;CWSYVGMLDRGAQAISLGSGCWHKGTAAHEIGHALGFYHEQSRPDRDNYVTVHWDNIKTDSKHNFNKYSADRINTFGTPYDFGSLMHYGKNYFSVNGRATITPKKSGA
;
A
#
# COMPACT_ATOMS: atom_id res chain seq x y z
N CYS A 1 -1.44 -8.32 -9.27
CA CYS A 1 -0.08 -8.69 -8.86
C CYS A 1 -0.13 -8.82 -7.35
N TRP A 2 0.57 -9.79 -6.75
CA TRP A 2 0.55 -9.97 -5.30
C TRP A 2 1.77 -10.74 -4.81
N SER A 3 2.07 -10.54 -3.53
CA SER A 3 3.07 -11.29 -2.75
C SER A 3 2.64 -11.31 -1.28
N TYR A 4 3.12 -12.30 -0.54
CA TYR A 4 2.98 -12.30 0.92
C TYR A 4 3.92 -11.27 1.56
N VAL A 5 3.55 -10.76 2.73
CA VAL A 5 4.39 -9.82 3.47
C VAL A 5 5.36 -10.57 4.37
N GLY A 6 6.65 -10.48 4.06
CA GLY A 6 7.74 -11.12 4.82
C GLY A 6 7.94 -12.61 4.52
N MET A 7 8.83 -13.22 5.29
CA MET A 7 9.16 -14.66 5.22
C MET A 7 8.10 -15.50 5.96
N LEU A 8 7.64 -16.59 5.32
CA LEU A 8 6.59 -17.46 5.86
C LEU A 8 7.09 -18.79 6.47
N ASP A 9 8.40 -19.02 6.52
CA ASP A 9 9.04 -20.23 7.10
C ASP A 9 8.48 -21.57 6.58
N ARG A 10 7.97 -21.60 5.35
CA ARG A 10 7.33 -22.78 4.73
C ARG A 10 7.98 -23.21 3.40
N GLY A 11 9.23 -22.82 3.19
CA GLY A 11 9.97 -23.06 1.95
C GLY A 11 9.78 -21.97 0.90
N ALA A 12 9.75 -22.35 -0.38
CA ALA A 12 9.64 -21.41 -1.49
C ALA A 12 8.35 -20.57 -1.41
N GLN A 13 8.48 -19.25 -1.65
CA GLN A 13 7.38 -18.29 -1.63
C GLN A 13 7.19 -17.70 -3.02
N ALA A 14 5.95 -17.78 -3.53
CA ALA A 14 5.61 -17.24 -4.84
C ALA A 14 5.41 -15.72 -4.80
N ILE A 15 5.88 -15.05 -5.85
CA ILE A 15 5.49 -13.68 -6.24
C ILE A 15 4.67 -13.80 -7.53
N SER A 16 3.46 -13.24 -7.55
CA SER A 16 2.54 -13.37 -8.69
C SER A 16 2.57 -12.13 -9.58
N LEU A 17 3.15 -12.29 -10.77
CA LEU A 17 3.13 -11.32 -11.86
C LEU A 17 2.29 -11.86 -13.03
N GLY A 18 0.99 -11.62 -12.95
CA GLY A 18 0.06 -11.95 -14.03
C GLY A 18 0.19 -11.03 -15.26
N SER A 19 -0.69 -11.23 -16.24
CA SER A 19 -0.80 -10.30 -17.38
C SER A 19 -1.04 -8.86 -16.87
N GLY A 20 -0.32 -7.89 -17.42
CA GLY A 20 -0.35 -6.49 -16.98
C GLY A 20 0.50 -6.15 -15.74
N CYS A 21 1.19 -7.14 -15.14
CA CYS A 21 2.06 -6.93 -13.98
C CYS A 21 3.55 -6.89 -14.30
N TRP A 22 3.95 -7.18 -15.54
CA TRP A 22 5.35 -7.30 -15.95
C TRP A 22 6.01 -5.94 -16.23
N HIS A 23 6.00 -5.08 -15.21
CA HIS A 23 6.67 -3.79 -15.21
C HIS A 23 7.70 -3.76 -14.09
N LYS A 24 8.85 -3.10 -14.31
CA LYS A 24 9.94 -3.01 -13.32
C LYS A 24 9.45 -2.56 -11.94
N GLY A 25 8.61 -1.50 -11.91
CA GLY A 25 8.06 -0.98 -10.66
C GLY A 25 7.14 -1.97 -9.96
N THR A 26 6.27 -2.65 -10.70
CA THR A 26 5.36 -3.67 -10.15
C THR A 26 6.14 -4.86 -9.59
N ALA A 27 7.12 -5.39 -10.33
CA ALA A 27 7.96 -6.48 -9.82
C ALA A 27 8.69 -6.07 -8.53
N ALA A 28 9.26 -4.86 -8.49
CA ALA A 28 9.91 -4.33 -7.30
C ALA A 28 8.93 -4.12 -6.12
N HIS A 29 7.69 -3.71 -6.37
CA HIS A 29 6.64 -3.58 -5.35
C HIS A 29 6.34 -4.93 -4.69
N GLU A 30 6.14 -5.97 -5.50
CA GLU A 30 5.85 -7.30 -4.96
C GLU A 30 7.05 -7.94 -4.25
N ILE A 31 8.27 -7.64 -4.69
CA ILE A 31 9.49 -7.98 -3.94
C ILE A 31 9.54 -7.22 -2.61
N GLY A 32 9.16 -5.93 -2.59
CA GLY A 32 9.02 -5.15 -1.35
C GLY A 32 8.10 -5.81 -0.34
N HIS A 33 6.95 -6.32 -0.79
CA HIS A 33 6.09 -7.15 0.06
C HIS A 33 6.83 -8.39 0.57
N ALA A 34 7.49 -9.17 -0.29
CA ALA A 34 8.23 -10.36 0.14
C ALA A 34 9.32 -10.06 1.17
N LEU A 35 9.95 -8.88 1.11
CA LEU A 35 10.94 -8.42 2.09
C LEU A 35 10.32 -8.01 3.45
N GLY A 36 9.01 -7.79 3.51
CA GLY A 36 8.30 -7.46 4.75
C GLY A 36 7.63 -6.08 4.76
N PHE A 37 7.63 -5.35 3.65
CA PHE A 37 6.98 -4.04 3.59
C PHE A 37 5.47 -4.18 3.36
N TYR A 38 4.68 -3.53 4.21
CA TYR A 38 3.28 -3.26 3.96
C TYR A 38 3.13 -2.03 3.06
N HIS A 39 1.90 -1.74 2.61
CA HIS A 39 1.64 -0.50 1.90
C HIS A 39 1.85 0.73 2.80
N GLU A 40 2.40 1.81 2.23
CA GLU A 40 2.72 3.04 2.97
C GLU A 40 1.44 3.67 3.57
N GLN A 41 0.32 3.66 2.82
CA GLN A 41 -0.96 4.18 3.30
C GLN A 41 -1.62 3.32 4.40
N SER A 42 -1.03 2.17 4.73
CA SER A 42 -1.48 1.29 5.82
C SER A 42 -0.66 1.49 7.09
N ARG A 43 0.31 2.40 7.12
CA ARG A 43 1.03 2.76 8.34
C ARG A 43 0.08 3.20 9.47
N PRO A 44 0.44 2.94 10.74
CA PRO A 44 -0.39 3.34 11.89
C PRO A 44 -0.61 4.85 11.97
N ASP A 45 0.40 5.63 11.56
CA ASP A 45 0.44 7.10 11.59
C ASP A 45 -0.09 7.76 10.30
N ARG A 46 -0.57 6.99 9.31
CA ARG A 46 -0.96 7.53 7.98
C ARG A 46 -2.00 8.65 8.04
N ASP A 47 -2.91 8.62 9.02
CA ASP A 47 -3.95 9.65 9.17
C ASP A 47 -3.38 11.03 9.54
N ASN A 48 -2.10 11.13 9.91
CA ASN A 48 -1.43 12.42 10.08
C ASN A 48 -1.01 13.04 8.73
N TYR A 49 -0.94 12.24 7.66
CA TYR A 49 -0.35 12.62 6.37
C TYR A 49 -1.35 12.61 5.23
N VAL A 50 -2.29 11.66 5.23
CA VAL A 50 -3.30 11.50 4.17
C VAL A 50 -4.71 11.40 4.74
N THR A 51 -5.68 11.72 3.90
CA THR A 51 -7.11 11.46 4.13
C THR A 51 -7.58 10.38 3.18
N VAL A 52 -8.23 9.34 3.72
CA VAL A 52 -8.90 8.29 2.95
C VAL A 52 -10.37 8.67 2.75
N HIS A 53 -10.80 8.72 1.48
CA HIS A 53 -12.16 9.05 1.09
C HIS A 53 -12.96 7.76 0.91
N TRP A 54 -13.47 7.23 2.03
CA TRP A 54 -14.16 5.93 2.08
C TRP A 54 -15.35 5.80 1.13
N ASP A 55 -16.06 6.90 0.86
CA ASP A 55 -17.21 6.91 -0.06
C ASP A 55 -16.81 6.81 -1.54
N ASN A 56 -15.54 7.11 -1.85
CA ASN A 56 -15.01 6.97 -3.20
C ASN A 56 -14.43 5.57 -3.45
N ILE A 57 -14.36 4.69 -2.45
CA ILE A 57 -13.72 3.36 -2.56
C ILE A 57 -14.78 2.27 -2.82
N LYS A 58 -14.47 1.35 -3.74
CA LYS A 58 -15.30 0.15 -3.99
C LYS A 58 -15.53 -0.60 -2.68
N THR A 59 -16.79 -0.93 -2.37
CA THR A 59 -17.18 -1.57 -1.10
C THR A 59 -16.30 -2.77 -0.76
N ASP A 60 -16.10 -3.68 -1.73
CA ASP A 60 -15.31 -4.90 -1.55
C ASP A 60 -13.79 -4.64 -1.45
N SER A 61 -13.33 -3.42 -1.74
CA SER A 61 -11.92 -3.02 -1.70
C SER A 61 -11.57 -2.13 -0.52
N LYS A 62 -12.52 -1.77 0.35
CA LYS A 62 -12.28 -0.91 1.52
C LYS A 62 -11.18 -1.46 2.44
N HIS A 63 -11.13 -2.79 2.61
CA HIS A 63 -10.12 -3.44 3.44
C HIS A 63 -8.67 -3.15 3.01
N ASN A 64 -8.41 -2.81 1.74
CA ASN A 64 -7.07 -2.46 1.23
C ASN A 64 -6.56 -1.11 1.77
N PHE A 65 -7.42 -0.32 2.40
CA PHE A 65 -7.08 0.98 3.01
C PHE A 65 -7.00 0.90 4.53
N ASN A 66 -7.11 -0.30 5.10
CA ASN A 66 -6.97 -0.52 6.53
C ASN A 66 -5.54 -0.18 6.96
N LYS A 67 -5.45 0.43 8.14
CA LYS A 67 -4.17 0.61 8.84
C LYS A 67 -3.83 -0.66 9.58
N TYR A 68 -2.54 -0.89 9.77
CA TYR A 68 -2.04 -1.84 10.76
C TYR A 68 -1.56 -1.09 12.00
N SER A 69 -1.64 -1.76 13.14
CA SER A 69 -1.19 -1.25 14.43
C SER A 69 0.34 -1.26 14.55
N ALA A 70 0.87 -0.56 15.56
CA ALA A 70 2.31 -0.38 15.76
C ALA A 70 3.05 -1.67 16.18
N ASP A 71 2.33 -2.69 16.67
CA ASP A 71 2.86 -4.05 16.89
C ASP A 71 3.07 -4.82 15.57
N ARG A 72 2.42 -4.38 14.48
CA ARG A 72 2.51 -5.03 13.17
C ARG A 72 3.41 -4.28 12.18
N ILE A 73 3.40 -2.94 12.21
CA ILE A 73 4.27 -2.09 11.39
C ILE A 73 5.16 -1.26 12.30
N ASN A 74 6.47 -1.46 12.15
CA ASN A 74 7.49 -0.57 12.70
C ASN A 74 7.93 0.42 11.61
N THR A 75 7.78 1.73 11.87
CA THR A 75 8.20 2.77 10.92
C THR A 75 9.71 3.03 10.97
N PHE A 76 10.42 2.47 11.95
CA PHE A 76 11.84 2.71 12.20
C PHE A 76 12.21 4.20 12.31
N GLY A 77 11.24 5.04 12.66
CA GLY A 77 11.42 6.50 12.73
C GLY A 77 11.53 7.19 11.36
N THR A 78 11.27 6.49 10.25
CA THR A 78 11.31 7.12 8.93
C THR A 78 10.07 8.01 8.70
N PRO A 79 10.25 9.16 8.02
CA PRO A 79 9.13 9.99 7.60
C PRO A 79 8.14 9.20 6.73
N TYR A 80 6.89 9.66 6.67
CA TYR A 80 5.92 9.14 5.71
C TYR A 80 6.36 9.50 4.28
N ASP A 81 6.48 8.50 3.41
CA ASP A 81 7.01 8.69 2.06
C ASP A 81 5.89 8.62 0.99
N PHE A 82 5.45 9.79 0.51
CA PHE A 82 4.45 9.90 -0.55
C PHE A 82 4.93 9.34 -1.90
N GLY A 83 6.25 9.28 -2.12
CA GLY A 83 6.88 8.72 -3.32
C GLY A 83 7.22 7.25 -3.21
N SER A 84 6.91 6.61 -2.06
CA SER A 84 7.19 5.21 -1.81
C SER A 84 6.56 4.34 -2.90
N LEU A 85 7.33 3.37 -3.40
CA LEU A 85 6.82 2.35 -4.32
C LEU A 85 5.67 1.55 -3.69
N MET A 86 5.60 1.53 -2.36
CA MET A 86 4.56 0.84 -1.59
C MET A 86 3.32 1.72 -1.33
N HIS A 87 3.30 2.98 -1.77
CA HIS A 87 2.17 3.88 -1.59
C HIS A 87 1.16 3.74 -2.74
N TYR A 88 -0.13 3.62 -2.41
CA TYR A 88 -1.20 3.63 -3.41
C TYR A 88 -1.32 4.96 -4.15
N GLY A 89 -1.67 4.87 -5.43
CA GLY A 89 -2.02 6.04 -6.23
C GLY A 89 -3.37 6.66 -5.80
N LYS A 90 -3.52 7.96 -6.09
CA LYS A 90 -4.67 8.80 -5.73
C LYS A 90 -6.06 8.19 -6.00
N ASN A 91 -6.21 7.43 -7.10
CA ASN A 91 -7.50 6.93 -7.58
C ASN A 91 -7.64 5.40 -7.47
N TYR A 92 -6.74 4.73 -6.75
CA TYR A 92 -6.78 3.27 -6.61
C TYR A 92 -8.13 2.85 -6.01
N PHE A 93 -8.74 1.81 -6.58
CA PHE A 93 -10.05 1.27 -6.19
C PHE A 93 -11.22 2.28 -6.17
N SER A 94 -11.12 3.38 -6.94
CA SER A 94 -12.20 4.36 -7.02
C SER A 94 -13.48 3.78 -7.66
N VAL A 95 -14.65 4.16 -7.15
CA VAL A 95 -15.98 3.86 -7.76
C VAL A 95 -16.47 4.92 -8.72
N ASN A 96 -15.96 6.15 -8.60
CA ASN A 96 -16.54 7.33 -9.24
C ASN A 96 -15.47 8.21 -9.93
N GLY A 97 -14.25 7.69 -10.09
CA GLY A 97 -13.12 8.41 -10.68
C GLY A 97 -12.53 9.51 -9.78
N ARG A 98 -13.12 9.76 -8.60
CA ARG A 98 -12.57 10.71 -7.62
C ARG A 98 -11.49 10.05 -6.78
N ALA A 99 -10.68 10.90 -6.15
CA ALA A 99 -9.58 10.48 -5.29
C ALA A 99 -10.06 9.61 -4.12
N THR A 100 -9.40 8.48 -3.91
CA THR A 100 -9.58 7.63 -2.72
C THR A 100 -8.60 8.01 -1.60
N ILE A 101 -7.46 8.62 -1.95
CA ILE A 101 -6.47 9.14 -0.99
C ILE A 101 -6.02 10.53 -1.44
N THR A 102 -5.94 11.48 -0.51
CA THR A 102 -5.33 12.81 -0.74
C THR A 102 -4.38 13.19 0.38
N PRO A 103 -3.25 13.87 0.09
CA PRO A 103 -2.38 14.40 1.13
C PRO A 103 -3.09 15.50 1.93
N LYS A 104 -2.76 15.62 3.22
CA LYS A 104 -3.27 16.68 4.11
C LYS A 104 -2.52 18.01 3.95
N LYS A 105 -1.28 17.96 3.47
CA LYS A 105 -0.47 19.15 3.15
C LYS A 105 -0.36 19.31 1.64
N SER A 106 -0.51 20.53 1.14
CA SER A 106 -0.31 20.86 -0.26
C SER A 106 1.16 20.69 -0.66
N GLY A 107 1.41 20.14 -1.85
CA GLY A 107 2.77 19.95 -2.38
C GLY A 107 3.50 18.69 -1.88
N ALA A 108 2.78 17.82 -1.16
CA ALA A 108 3.23 16.47 -0.83
C ALA A 108 2.89 15.46 -1.93
#